data_AF-A0A662UGM5-F1
#
_entry.id   AF-A0A662UGM5-F1
#
_cell.length_a   1.000
_cell.length_b   1.000
_cell.length_c   1.000
_cell.angle_alpha   90.00
_cell.angle_beta   90.00
_cell.angle_gamma   90.00
#
_symmetry.space_group_name_H-M   'P 1'
#
loop_
_entity.id
_entity.type
_entity.pdbx_description
1 polymer ?
#
loop_
_entity_poly.entity_id
_entity_poly.type
_entity_poly.pdbx_seq_one_letter_code
_entity_poly.pdbx_strand_id
1 'polypeptide(L)'
;MSSSASRILASLNSLSEWVEMQKKAIEIFRDLEKQSVNADRLTLVLMTRQAFQHMIKTLKAFDQWLTDPFILNYITKEMLVDVWETTYKLLNELLKLDIRHTQAVKEVAEKMIKEGKLPPLLGIRGGGEEEHERRAFFPL
;
A
#
# COMPACT_ATOMS: atom_id res chain seq x y z
N MET A 1 21.78 27.47 26.26
CA MET A 1 20.73 27.63 25.22
C MET A 1 21.06 26.84 23.94
N SER A 2 21.30 25.52 23.97
CA SER A 2 21.75 24.79 22.75
C SER A 2 21.11 23.42 22.45
N SER A 3 20.08 22.96 23.18
CA SER A 3 19.49 21.62 22.89
C SER A 3 18.27 21.64 21.96
N SER A 4 17.57 22.79 21.83
CA SER A 4 16.35 22.89 21.01
C SER A 4 16.69 23.11 19.53
N ALA A 5 17.60 24.04 19.22
CA ALA A 5 18.06 24.30 17.85
C ALA A 5 18.71 23.04 17.21
N SER A 6 19.54 22.31 17.96
CA SER A 6 20.16 21.07 17.48
C SER A 6 19.13 19.97 17.19
N ARG A 7 18.04 19.89 17.98
CA ARG A 7 16.94 18.95 17.72
C ARG A 7 16.16 19.32 16.46
N ILE A 8 15.89 20.61 16.26
CA ILE A 8 15.23 21.10 15.04
C ILE A 8 16.08 20.80 13.80
N LEU A 9 17.40 21.06 13.84
CA LEU A 9 18.30 20.74 12.74
C LEU A 9 18.36 19.23 12.43
N ALA A 10 18.35 18.38 13.46
CA ALA A 10 18.27 16.94 13.28
C ALA A 10 16.95 16.51 12.60
N SER A 11 15.81 17.09 13.00
CA SER A 11 14.52 16.86 12.34
C SER A 11 14.50 17.35 10.88
N LEU A 12 15.16 18.46 10.56
CA LEU A 12 15.26 18.94 9.17
C LEU A 12 16.14 18.03 8.30
N ASN A 13 17.22 17.48 8.88
CA ASN A 13 18.07 16.50 8.18
C ASN A 13 17.32 15.19 7.92
N SER A 14 16.54 14.69 8.88
CA SER A 14 15.75 13.46 8.67
C SER A 14 14.68 13.64 7.59
N LEU A 15 14.07 14.82 7.47
CA LEU A 15 13.18 15.16 6.36
C LEU A 15 13.91 15.14 5.01
N SER A 16 15.13 15.66 4.96
CA SER A 16 15.96 15.68 3.74
C SER A 16 16.36 14.25 3.31
N GLU A 17 16.78 13.41 4.27
CA GLU A 17 17.08 12.01 4.02
C GLU A 17 15.86 11.24 3.51
N TRP A 18 14.68 11.52 4.08
CA TRP A 18 13.43 10.92 3.62
C TRP A 18 13.12 11.30 2.17
N VAL A 19 13.28 12.57 1.79
CA VAL A 19 13.10 13.03 0.40
C VAL A 19 14.03 12.28 -0.55
N GLU A 20 15.31 12.14 -0.21
CA GLU A 20 16.27 11.40 -1.04
C GLU A 20 15.93 9.90 -1.15
N MET A 21 15.41 9.29 -0.08
CA MET A 21 14.91 7.92 -0.13
C MET A 21 13.72 7.78 -1.09
N GLN A 22 12.77 8.74 -1.08
CA GLN A 22 11.61 8.73 -1.98
C GLN A 22 12.03 8.90 -3.45
N LYS A 23 12.98 9.79 -3.75
CA LYS A 23 13.54 9.94 -5.10
C LYS A 23 14.17 8.65 -5.61
N LYS A 24 14.96 7.97 -4.78
CA LYS A 24 15.54 6.65 -5.14
C LYS A 24 14.46 5.60 -5.38
N ALA A 25 13.41 5.59 -4.55
CA ALA A 25 12.29 4.67 -4.73
C ALA A 25 11.57 4.89 -6.07
N ILE A 26 11.38 6.14 -6.49
CA ILE A 26 10.80 6.48 -7.80
C ILE A 26 11.61 5.85 -8.94
N GLU A 27 12.93 5.96 -8.92
CA GLU A 27 13.78 5.36 -9.95
C GLU A 27 13.69 3.83 -9.96
N ILE A 28 13.71 3.19 -8.78
CA ILE A 28 13.54 1.74 -8.65
C ILE A 28 12.20 1.29 -9.25
N PHE A 29 11.08 1.94 -8.87
CA PHE A 29 9.76 1.56 -9.38
C PHE A 29 9.58 1.88 -10.86
N ARG A 30 10.25 2.92 -11.39
CA ARG A 30 10.27 3.20 -12.83
C ARG A 30 10.97 2.08 -13.60
N ASP A 31 12.07 1.55 -13.08
CA ASP A 31 12.78 0.45 -13.72
C ASP A 31 12.05 -0.89 -13.58
N LEU A 32 11.36 -1.11 -12.45
CA LEU A 32 10.43 -2.22 -12.32
C LEU A 32 9.30 -2.12 -13.35
N GLU A 33 8.69 -0.95 -13.54
CA GLU A 33 7.61 -0.80 -14.52
C GLU A 33 8.05 -1.12 -15.95
N LYS A 34 9.28 -0.79 -16.35
CA LYS A 34 9.83 -1.21 -17.65
C LYS A 34 9.95 -2.73 -17.77
N GLN A 35 10.25 -3.42 -16.68
CA GLN A 35 10.38 -4.88 -16.64
C GLN A 35 9.03 -5.60 -16.62
N SER A 36 7.97 -4.95 -16.14
CA SER A 36 6.64 -5.57 -15.96
C SER A 36 6.04 -6.04 -17.29
N VAL A 37 6.35 -5.37 -18.40
CA VAL A 37 5.84 -5.68 -19.74
C VAL A 37 6.13 -7.11 -20.19
N ASN A 38 7.29 -7.66 -19.80
CA ASN A 38 7.74 -9.01 -20.18
C ASN A 38 7.84 -9.96 -18.97
N ALA A 39 7.32 -9.54 -17.81
CA ALA A 39 7.44 -10.30 -16.57
C ALA A 39 6.54 -11.53 -16.55
N ASP A 40 7.08 -12.67 -16.08
CA ASP A 40 6.26 -13.83 -15.78
C ASP A 40 5.33 -13.58 -14.58
N ARG A 41 4.39 -14.50 -14.36
CA ARG A 41 3.39 -14.39 -13.29
C ARG A 41 4.02 -14.26 -11.89
N LEU A 42 5.09 -15.00 -11.58
CA LEU A 42 5.74 -14.93 -10.27
C LEU A 42 6.39 -13.55 -10.08
N THR A 43 7.07 -13.08 -11.12
CA THR A 43 7.74 -11.78 -11.15
C THR A 43 6.74 -10.64 -10.93
N LEU A 44 5.61 -10.66 -11.64
CA LEU A 44 4.52 -9.69 -11.42
C LEU A 44 4.02 -9.69 -9.97
N VAL A 45 3.82 -10.87 -9.36
CA VAL A 45 3.41 -10.96 -7.95
C VAL A 45 4.44 -10.32 -7.01
N LEU A 46 5.73 -10.59 -7.22
CA LEU A 46 6.79 -10.02 -6.37
C LEU A 46 6.87 -8.50 -6.51
N MET A 47 6.82 -7.98 -7.73
CA MET A 47 6.84 -6.55 -8.02
C MET A 47 5.64 -5.83 -7.40
N THR A 48 4.43 -6.37 -7.56
CA THR A 48 3.22 -5.83 -6.94
C THR A 48 3.32 -5.83 -5.41
N ARG A 49 3.83 -6.91 -4.81
CA ARG A 49 4.04 -6.97 -3.34
C ARG A 49 5.03 -5.90 -2.89
N GLN A 50 6.14 -5.71 -3.61
CA GLN A 50 7.12 -4.69 -3.27
C GLN A 50 6.52 -3.28 -3.35
N ALA A 51 5.71 -2.99 -4.38
CA ALA A 51 4.98 -1.74 -4.50
C ALA A 51 4.01 -1.52 -3.33
N PHE A 52 3.22 -2.53 -2.96
CA PHE A 52 2.32 -2.44 -1.80
C PHE A 52 3.07 -2.17 -0.50
N GLN A 53 4.17 -2.89 -0.24
CA GLN A 53 4.96 -2.66 0.98
C GLN A 53 5.51 -1.24 1.04
N HIS A 54 5.98 -0.71 -0.09
CA HIS A 54 6.46 0.67 -0.14
C HIS A 54 5.33 1.68 0.07
N MET A 55 4.19 1.51 -0.59
CA MET A 55 3.00 2.36 -0.38
C MET A 55 2.55 2.35 1.08
N ILE A 56 2.44 1.18 1.71
CA ILE A 56 2.07 1.06 3.14
C ILE A 56 3.05 1.85 4.03
N LYS A 57 4.36 1.72 3.79
CA LYS A 57 5.37 2.46 4.56
C LYS A 57 5.20 3.97 4.39
N THR A 58 5.00 4.44 3.17
CA THR A 58 4.84 5.87 2.88
C THR A 58 3.54 6.43 3.48
N LEU A 59 2.42 5.70 3.35
CA LEU A 59 1.14 6.08 3.95
C LEU A 59 1.23 6.16 5.48
N LYS A 60 1.88 5.18 6.13
CA LYS A 60 2.13 5.22 7.59
C LYS A 60 2.96 6.43 8.01
N ALA A 61 3.96 6.82 7.22
CA ALA A 61 4.76 8.00 7.52
C ALA A 61 3.94 9.31 7.40
N PHE A 62 3.07 9.41 6.39
CA PHE A 62 2.14 10.54 6.27
C PHE A 62 1.13 10.60 7.40
N ASP A 63 0.57 9.46 7.81
CA ASP A 63 -0.32 9.37 8.98
C ASP A 63 0.39 9.86 10.25
N GLN A 64 1.64 9.43 10.47
CA GLN A 64 2.46 9.91 11.59
C GLN A 64 2.72 11.43 11.53
N TRP A 65 3.00 11.99 10.35
CA TRP A 65 3.14 13.44 10.18
C TRP A 65 1.93 14.23 10.67
N LEU A 66 0.72 13.72 10.43
CA LEU A 66 -0.52 14.37 10.88
C LEU A 66 -0.68 14.38 12.41
N THR A 67 0.15 13.62 13.12
CA THR A 67 0.19 13.57 14.59
C THR A 67 1.45 14.20 15.18
N ASP A 68 2.43 14.58 14.35
CA ASP A 68 3.72 15.12 14.79
C ASP A 68 3.61 16.64 15.05
N PRO A 69 3.72 17.12 16.31
CA PRO A 69 3.64 18.54 16.63
C PRO A 69 4.70 19.37 15.91
N PHE A 70 5.88 18.82 15.60
CA PHE A 70 6.90 19.52 14.83
C PHE A 70 6.39 19.84 13.43
N ILE A 71 5.85 18.84 12.72
CA ILE A 71 5.31 19.00 11.37
C ILE A 71 4.10 19.93 11.37
N LEU A 72 3.19 19.75 12.32
CA LEU A 72 1.97 20.55 12.44
C LEU A 72 2.24 22.06 12.65
N ASN A 73 3.40 22.43 13.20
CA ASN A 73 3.79 23.84 13.33
C ASN A 73 4.20 24.50 12.01
N TYR A 74 4.55 23.71 10.98
CA TYR A 74 5.04 24.23 9.70
C TYR A 74 4.11 23.91 8.52
N ILE A 75 3.20 22.94 8.67
CA ILE A 75 2.28 22.58 7.61
C ILE A 75 1.21 23.67 7.41
N THR A 76 0.99 24.10 6.18
CA THR A 76 -0.08 25.07 5.86
C THR A 76 -1.37 24.35 5.46
N LYS A 77 -2.48 25.11 5.43
CA LYS A 77 -3.76 24.59 4.95
C LYS A 77 -3.67 24.08 3.51
N GLU A 78 -2.96 24.82 2.65
CA GLU A 78 -2.78 24.48 1.23
C GLU A 78 -2.05 23.14 1.08
N MET A 79 -1.02 22.90 1.91
CA MET A 79 -0.33 21.61 1.95
C MET A 79 -1.26 20.47 2.37
N LEU A 80 -2.11 20.70 3.38
CA LEU A 80 -3.09 19.70 3.82
C LEU A 80 -4.14 19.40 2.76
N VAL A 81 -4.60 20.41 2.01
CA VAL A 81 -5.54 20.23 0.89
C VAL A 81 -4.90 19.36 -0.21
N ASP A 82 -3.66 19.62 -0.58
CA ASP A 82 -2.93 18.80 -1.56
C ASP A 82 -2.77 17.34 -1.11
N VAL A 83 -2.38 17.14 0.16
CA VAL A 83 -2.30 15.80 0.78
C VAL A 83 -3.65 15.10 0.75
N TRP A 84 -4.73 15.79 1.07
CA TRP A 84 -6.08 15.23 1.06
C TRP A 84 -6.53 14.83 -0.36
N GLU A 85 -6.41 15.74 -1.33
CA GLU A 85 -6.85 15.48 -2.71
C GLU A 85 -6.09 14.30 -3.32
N THR A 86 -4.79 14.19 -3.04
CA THR A 86 -3.96 13.08 -3.52
C THR A 86 -4.32 11.78 -2.80
N THR A 87 -4.47 11.81 -1.48
CA THR A 87 -4.90 10.64 -0.68
C THR A 87 -6.25 10.12 -1.16
N TYR A 88 -7.21 11.02 -1.41
CA TYR A 88 -8.53 10.65 -1.90
C TYR A 88 -8.47 9.96 -3.26
N LYS A 89 -7.64 10.44 -4.20
CA LYS A 89 -7.44 9.79 -5.50
C LYS A 89 -6.86 8.39 -5.34
N LEU A 90 -5.80 8.24 -4.53
CA LEU A 90 -5.15 6.94 -4.27
C LEU A 90 -6.11 5.94 -3.63
N LEU A 91 -6.89 6.38 -2.64
CA LEU A 91 -7.90 5.56 -1.97
C LEU A 91 -8.92 5.04 -2.98
N ASN A 92 -9.48 5.92 -3.82
CA ASN A 92 -10.47 5.51 -4.82
C ASN A 92 -9.90 4.53 -5.84
N GLU A 93 -8.68 4.76 -6.34
CA GLU A 93 -8.05 3.82 -7.28
C GLU A 93 -7.77 2.46 -6.63
N LEU A 94 -7.35 2.44 -5.36
CA LEU A 94 -7.17 1.20 -4.61
C LEU A 94 -8.49 0.45 -4.42
N LEU A 95 -9.56 1.14 -4.02
CA LEU A 95 -10.88 0.52 -3.85
C LEU A 95 -11.43 -0.03 -5.18
N LYS A 96 -11.27 0.70 -6.29
CA LYS A 96 -11.65 0.19 -7.61
C LYS A 96 -10.82 -1.03 -8.01
N LEU A 97 -9.52 -1.05 -7.72
CA LEU A 97 -8.66 -2.20 -7.96
C LEU A 97 -9.16 -3.42 -7.18
N ASP A 98 -9.42 -3.26 -5.88
CA ASP A 98 -9.92 -4.31 -5.00
C ASP A 98 -11.24 -4.88 -5.51
N ILE A 99 -12.23 -4.01 -5.78
CA ILE A 99 -13.54 -4.45 -6.30
C ILE A 99 -13.38 -5.27 -7.58
N ARG A 100 -12.61 -4.77 -8.55
CA ARG A 100 -12.44 -5.44 -9.85
C ARG A 100 -11.80 -6.83 -9.69
N HIS A 101 -10.71 -6.93 -8.94
CA HIS A 101 -9.96 -8.18 -8.86
C HIS A 101 -10.56 -9.19 -7.88
N THR A 102 -11.14 -8.73 -6.77
CA THR A 102 -11.86 -9.60 -5.84
C THR A 102 -13.08 -10.22 -6.51
N GLN A 103 -13.84 -9.43 -7.28
CA GLN A 103 -14.95 -9.93 -8.09
C GLN A 103 -14.47 -10.92 -9.18
N ALA A 104 -13.41 -10.59 -9.90
CA ALA A 104 -12.86 -11.48 -10.93
C ALA A 104 -12.37 -12.82 -10.35
N VAL A 105 -11.71 -12.80 -9.19
CA VAL A 105 -11.27 -14.03 -8.51
C VAL A 105 -12.46 -14.89 -8.10
N LYS A 106 -13.53 -14.28 -7.58
CA LYS A 106 -14.78 -14.97 -7.26
C LYS A 106 -15.37 -15.67 -8.50
N GLU A 107 -15.50 -14.94 -9.61
CA GLU A 107 -16.06 -15.49 -10.86
C GLU A 107 -15.24 -16.65 -11.42
N VAL A 108 -13.90 -16.52 -11.41
CA VAL A 108 -13.00 -17.59 -11.84
C VAL A 108 -13.14 -18.82 -10.93
N ALA A 109 -13.19 -18.62 -9.62
CA ALA A 109 -13.36 -19.71 -8.66
C ALA A 109 -14.70 -20.44 -8.85
N GLU A 110 -15.82 -19.70 -8.99
CA GLU A 110 -17.14 -20.27 -9.25
C GLU A 110 -17.17 -21.10 -10.54
N LYS A 111 -16.54 -20.59 -11.61
CA LYS A 111 -16.43 -21.32 -12.88
C LYS A 111 -15.63 -22.62 -12.72
N MET A 112 -14.49 -22.57 -12.03
CA MET A 112 -13.66 -23.76 -11.77
C MET A 112 -14.42 -24.83 -10.99
N ILE A 113 -15.20 -24.43 -9.97
CA ILE A 113 -16.05 -25.34 -9.19
C ILE A 113 -17.12 -26.00 -10.08
N LYS A 114 -17.82 -25.21 -10.89
CA LYS A 114 -18.84 -25.71 -11.84
C LYS A 114 -18.25 -26.68 -12.87
N GLU A 115 -17.00 -26.48 -13.28
CA GLU A 115 -16.27 -27.36 -14.21
C GLU A 115 -15.65 -28.58 -13.51
N GLY A 116 -15.82 -28.76 -12.20
CA GLY A 116 -15.22 -29.86 -11.43
C GLY A 116 -13.70 -29.75 -11.26
N LYS A 117 -13.10 -28.60 -11.59
CA LYS A 117 -11.66 -28.34 -11.51
C LYS A 117 -11.32 -27.67 -10.19
N LEU A 118 -11.41 -28.41 -9.09
CA LEU A 118 -10.98 -27.89 -7.79
C LEU A 118 -9.45 -27.83 -7.72
N PRO A 119 -8.87 -26.71 -7.24
CA PRO A 119 -7.44 -26.64 -6.94
C PRO A 119 -7.02 -27.78 -5.99
N PRO A 120 -5.90 -28.49 -6.26
CA PRO A 120 -5.49 -29.68 -5.50
C PRO A 120 -5.37 -29.46 -3.99
N LEU A 121 -5.09 -28.24 -3.55
CA LEU A 121 -4.86 -27.89 -2.15
C LEU A 121 -6.15 -27.50 -1.38
N LEU A 122 -7.25 -27.17 -2.08
CA LEU A 122 -8.51 -26.81 -1.43
C LEU A 122 -9.30 -28.04 -0.96
N GLY A 123 -9.03 -29.23 -1.50
CA GLY A 123 -9.64 -30.48 -1.04
C GLY A 123 -9.11 -30.99 0.31
N ILE A 124 -8.08 -30.36 0.89
CA ILE A 124 -7.39 -30.82 2.11
C ILE A 124 -7.82 -30.03 3.37
N ARG A 125 -8.39 -28.83 3.21
CA ARG A 125 -8.90 -28.03 4.36
C ARG A 125 -10.38 -28.31 4.57
N GLY A 126 -10.66 -29.32 5.40
CA GLY A 126 -12.00 -29.56 5.94
C GLY A 126 -12.56 -28.32 6.63
N GLY A 127 -13.80 -27.95 6.28
CA GLY A 127 -14.47 -26.76 6.76
C GLY A 127 -14.78 -26.81 8.25
N GLY A 128 -14.62 -25.67 8.92
CA GLY A 128 -15.05 -25.53 10.31
C GLY A 128 -14.68 -24.18 10.93
N GLU A 129 -13.47 -23.66 10.66
CA GLU A 129 -12.94 -22.53 11.45
C GLU A 129 -12.63 -21.25 10.63
N GLU A 130 -12.31 -21.35 9.33
CA GLU A 130 -11.92 -20.17 8.52
C GLU A 130 -13.07 -19.20 8.17
N GLU A 131 -14.33 -19.62 8.29
CA GLU A 131 -15.49 -18.77 7.94
C GLU A 131 -15.73 -17.64 8.97
N HIS A 132 -15.27 -17.82 10.20
CA HIS A 132 -15.45 -16.85 11.28
C HIS A 132 -14.43 -15.69 11.21
N GLU A 133 -13.18 -15.95 10.78
CA GLU A 133 -12.16 -14.90 10.61
C GLU A 133 -12.41 -14.00 9.40
N ARG A 134 -12.96 -14.53 8.30
CA ARG A 134 -13.22 -13.72 7.09
C ARG A 134 -14.27 -12.62 7.31
N ARG A 135 -15.24 -12.83 8.20
CA ARG A 135 -16.21 -11.78 8.60
C ARG A 135 -15.58 -10.71 9.50
N ALA A 136 -14.54 -11.04 10.26
CA ALA A 136 -13.83 -10.08 11.10
C ALA A 136 -12.91 -9.14 10.28
N PHE A 137 -12.52 -9.53 9.06
CA PHE A 137 -11.63 -8.74 8.20
C PHE A 137 -12.35 -7.63 7.41
N PHE A 138 -13.69 -7.64 7.36
CA PHE A 138 -14.51 -6.57 6.80
C PHE A 138 -15.51 -6.04 7.86
N PRO A 139 -15.05 -5.37 8.93
CA PRO A 139 -15.93 -4.56 9.74
C PRO A 139 -16.07 -3.21 9.02
N LEU A 140 -17.20 -3.00 8.36
CA LEU A 140 -17.72 -1.65 8.19
C LEU A 140 -18.74 -1.42 9.30
#